data_AF-A0A370PWU6-F1
#
_entry.id   AF-A0A370PWU6-F1
#
_cell.length_a   1.000
_cell.length_b   1.000
_cell.length_c   1.000
_cell.angle_alpha   90.00
_cell.angle_beta   90.00
_cell.angle_gamma   90.00
#
_symmetry.space_group_name_H-M   'P 1'
#
loop_
_entity.id
_entity.type
_entity.pdbx_description
1 polymer ?
#
loop_
_entity_poly.entity_id
_entity_poly.type
_entity_poly.pdbx_seq_one_letter_code
_entity_poly.pdbx_strand_id
1 'polypeptide(L)'
;MDQQIGSYIKFSSKDRYPETPCIQLEIKLCPLLQYTLSRSTHDDDPRPFVFIWSPLNDGYSRDGFILLRHTSGGKLERVHVPDATLDPLDMVHVEYPFDLQELEPGGTITYCHSLPRRYREQLEPGETYELVWTGTKIPLWDWGVPSDYVGSRLTANPTQPDLILPGGARVTFTYEQIESPAFIRRQSTPPLLPSDRVQGDPILSVELSGPKTIAPEGKHCASLHVRYHGGPTDQPIIFRNHVIWELLRSYRLESGLWELQEGPCGCSGLFLDDPNMTVNVVEDEGFITLKPGEYWSPSWIILEDWLGNRR
;
A
#
# COMPACT_ATOMS: atom_id res chain seq x y z
N MET A 1 23.23 17.96 4.73
CA MET A 1 22.84 16.60 5.18
C MET A 1 23.33 16.48 6.60
N ASP A 2 22.44 16.27 7.58
CA ASP A 2 22.83 16.15 8.99
C ASP A 2 23.84 15.01 9.13
N GLN A 3 25.01 15.32 9.67
CA GLN A 3 26.15 14.41 9.73
C GLN A 3 25.84 13.11 10.49
N GLN A 4 24.83 13.14 11.38
CA GLN A 4 24.32 11.97 12.12
C GLN A 4 23.50 10.99 11.28
N ILE A 5 22.82 11.44 10.23
CA ILE A 5 21.98 10.55 9.41
C ILE A 5 22.78 9.92 8.28
N GLY A 6 23.82 10.61 7.81
CA GLY A 6 24.70 10.12 6.75
C GLY A 6 25.27 8.73 7.03
N SER A 7 25.54 8.37 8.29
CA SER A 7 26.03 7.03 8.67
C SER A 7 25.02 5.90 8.49
N TYR A 8 23.74 6.23 8.32
CA TYR A 8 22.67 5.25 8.09
C TYR A 8 22.31 5.08 6.61
N ILE A 9 22.84 5.92 5.72
CA ILE A 9 22.56 5.85 4.29
C ILE A 9 23.39 4.74 3.66
N LYS A 10 22.72 3.74 3.09
CA LYS A 10 23.34 2.60 2.38
C LYS A 10 23.61 2.91 0.93
N PHE A 11 22.62 3.50 0.27
CA PHE A 11 22.67 3.90 -1.13
C PHE A 11 22.26 5.35 -1.25
N SER A 12 22.99 6.11 -2.04
CA SER A 12 22.81 7.53 -2.30
C SER A 12 22.63 7.76 -3.80
N SER A 13 22.33 9.00 -4.18
CA SER A 13 22.26 9.41 -5.58
C SER A 13 23.58 9.23 -6.34
N LYS A 14 24.71 9.07 -5.63
CA LYS A 14 26.03 8.81 -6.24
C LYS A 14 26.23 7.35 -6.66
N ASP A 15 25.43 6.44 -6.10
CA ASP A 15 25.52 5.01 -6.39
C ASP A 15 24.70 4.62 -7.63
N ARG A 16 23.97 5.58 -8.21
CA ARG A 16 23.15 5.41 -9.42
C ARG A 16 24.03 5.15 -10.64
N TYR A 17 23.61 4.19 -11.46
CA TYR A 17 24.19 3.95 -12.78
C TYR A 17 23.63 4.94 -13.81
N PRO A 18 24.45 5.54 -14.69
CA PRO A 18 23.99 6.53 -15.67
C PRO A 18 22.81 6.06 -16.54
N GLU A 19 22.81 4.78 -16.93
CA GLU A 19 21.77 4.14 -17.74
C GLU A 19 20.48 3.77 -16.98
N THR A 20 20.40 4.06 -15.68
CA THR A 20 19.20 3.77 -14.86
C THR A 20 18.38 5.03 -14.63
N PRO A 21 17.03 4.91 -14.59
CA PRO A 21 16.15 6.00 -14.24
C PRO A 21 16.58 6.74 -12.98
N CYS A 22 16.49 8.07 -13.00
CA CYS A 22 16.79 8.89 -11.83
C CYS A 22 15.53 9.09 -10.98
N ILE A 23 15.38 8.27 -9.94
CA ILE A 23 14.25 8.33 -9.00
C ILE A 23 14.62 8.89 -7.64
N GLN A 24 13.63 9.42 -6.93
CA GLN A 24 13.75 9.94 -5.58
C GLN A 24 12.49 9.65 -4.76
N LEU A 25 12.69 9.50 -3.45
CA LEU A 25 11.63 9.35 -2.46
C LEU A 25 11.48 10.62 -1.64
N GLU A 26 10.25 11.08 -1.45
CA GLU A 26 9.88 12.09 -0.44
C GLU A 26 8.94 11.47 0.58
N ILE A 27 9.09 11.84 1.86
CA ILE A 27 8.21 11.40 2.95
C ILE A 27 7.61 12.62 3.61
N LYS A 28 6.28 12.61 3.79
CA LYS A 28 5.53 13.65 4.51
C LYS A 28 4.57 13.00 5.50
N LEU A 29 4.23 13.73 6.55
CA LEU A 29 3.17 13.34 7.48
C LEU A 29 1.97 14.29 7.29
N CYS A 30 0.90 13.83 6.65
CA CYS A 30 -0.28 14.63 6.29
C CYS A 30 -1.54 13.77 6.06
N PRO A 31 -2.45 13.57 7.05
CA PRO A 31 -2.24 13.19 8.45
C PRO A 31 -1.68 11.75 8.61
N LEU A 32 -1.57 10.99 7.52
CA LEU A 32 -0.87 9.70 7.44
C LEU A 32 0.54 9.90 6.85
N LEU A 33 1.36 8.85 6.90
CA LEU A 33 2.63 8.87 6.19
C LEU A 33 2.36 8.78 4.68
N GLN A 34 2.80 9.82 3.98
CA GLN A 34 2.76 9.93 2.54
C GLN A 34 4.16 9.71 1.99
N TYR A 35 4.30 8.76 1.07
CA TYR A 35 5.54 8.47 0.36
C TYR A 35 5.33 8.83 -1.10
N THR A 36 6.10 9.78 -1.60
CA THR A 36 6.03 10.19 -3.00
C THR A 36 7.28 9.71 -3.70
N LEU A 37 7.14 8.74 -4.59
CA LEU A 37 8.18 8.35 -5.52
C LEU A 37 8.07 9.24 -6.75
N SER A 38 9.19 9.76 -7.24
CA SER A 38 9.19 10.58 -8.46
C SER A 38 10.39 10.29 -9.32
N ARG A 39 10.22 10.44 -10.63
CA ARG A 39 11.29 10.38 -11.61
C ARG A 39 11.69 11.79 -12.03
N SER A 40 12.99 12.03 -12.11
CA SER A 40 13.55 13.31 -12.56
C SER A 40 13.06 13.68 -13.97
N THR A 41 12.83 14.97 -14.21
CA THR A 41 12.60 15.54 -15.55
C THR A 41 13.89 15.71 -16.34
N HIS A 42 15.05 15.57 -15.69
CA HIS A 42 16.38 15.66 -16.28
C HIS A 42 16.97 14.29 -16.61
N ASP A 43 16.13 13.25 -16.70
CA ASP A 43 16.56 11.96 -17.20
C ASP A 43 16.78 12.03 -18.71
N ASP A 44 17.90 11.51 -19.19
CA ASP A 44 18.25 11.56 -20.62
C ASP A 44 17.43 10.56 -21.47
N ASP A 45 16.86 9.53 -20.83
CA ASP A 45 16.04 8.52 -21.50
C ASP A 45 14.54 8.89 -21.39
N PRO A 46 13.84 9.13 -22.51
CA PRO A 46 12.44 9.53 -22.50
C PRO A 46 11.45 8.39 -22.25
N ARG A 47 11.91 7.12 -22.27
CA ARG A 47 11.01 5.96 -22.16
C ARG A 47 10.45 5.85 -20.74
N PRO A 48 9.19 5.47 -20.54
CA PRO A 48 8.70 5.01 -19.23
C PRO A 48 9.45 3.75 -18.79
N PHE A 49 9.41 3.48 -17.49
CA PHE A 49 9.92 2.22 -16.95
C PHE A 49 8.93 1.65 -15.96
N VAL A 50 8.93 0.32 -15.86
CA VAL A 50 8.16 -0.44 -14.89
C VAL A 50 9.05 -0.96 -13.78
N PHE A 51 8.51 -1.10 -12.57
CA PHE A 51 9.23 -1.65 -11.44
C PHE A 51 8.29 -2.26 -10.40
N ILE A 52 8.86 -3.02 -9.47
CA ILE A 52 8.19 -3.52 -8.27
C ILE A 52 8.88 -2.93 -7.06
N TRP A 53 8.21 -1.97 -6.43
CA TRP A 53 8.59 -1.47 -5.12
C TRP A 53 7.43 -0.74 -4.45
N SER A 54 7.25 -0.97 -3.15
CA SER A 54 6.36 -0.16 -2.33
C SER A 54 6.94 0.07 -0.94
N PRO A 55 6.52 1.16 -0.25
CA PRO A 55 6.88 1.37 1.14
C PRO A 55 6.49 0.19 2.05
N LEU A 56 5.37 -0.48 1.75
CA LEU A 56 4.82 -1.55 2.59
C LEU A 56 5.57 -2.88 2.45
N ASN A 57 5.83 -3.32 1.22
CA ASN A 57 6.43 -4.61 0.96
C ASN A 57 7.96 -4.54 1.10
N ASP A 58 8.55 -3.43 0.63
CA ASP A 58 10.01 -3.31 0.49
C ASP A 58 10.58 -2.28 1.45
N GLY A 59 9.85 -1.17 1.65
CA GLY A 59 10.27 -0.08 2.50
C GLY A 59 10.41 -0.49 3.96
N TYR A 60 9.53 -1.35 4.46
CA TYR A 60 9.57 -1.89 5.81
C TYR A 60 10.17 -3.30 5.86
N SER A 61 11.15 -3.61 5.01
CA SER A 61 12.00 -4.78 5.16
C SER A 61 13.12 -4.53 6.19
N ARG A 62 13.94 -5.56 6.49
CA ARG A 62 15.14 -5.46 7.36
C ARG A 62 16.06 -4.31 6.95
N ASP A 63 16.15 -4.08 5.63
CA ASP A 63 17.12 -3.17 5.06
C ASP A 63 16.57 -1.80 4.65
N GLY A 64 15.28 -1.55 4.86
CA GLY A 64 14.61 -0.33 4.42
C GLY A 64 14.61 0.82 5.46
N PHE A 65 13.41 1.24 5.88
CA PHE A 65 13.20 2.33 6.83
C PHE A 65 13.73 2.01 8.21
N ILE A 66 14.33 3.02 8.84
CA ILE A 66 14.79 2.95 10.22
C ILE A 66 14.08 4.00 11.05
N LEU A 67 13.90 3.70 12.33
CA LEU A 67 13.32 4.60 13.31
C LEU A 67 14.40 5.12 14.24
N LEU A 68 14.52 6.43 14.35
CA LEU A 68 15.43 7.10 15.26
C LEU A 68 14.61 7.86 16.31
N ARG A 69 15.00 7.80 17.57
CA ARG A 69 14.42 8.59 18.66
C ARG A 69 15.31 9.78 18.98
N HIS A 70 14.70 10.95 19.15
CA HIS A 70 15.38 12.12 19.67
C HIS A 70 15.59 11.98 21.18
N THR A 71 16.83 12.09 21.63
CA THR A 71 17.15 12.11 23.06
C THR A 71 17.15 13.54 23.60
N SER A 72 16.96 13.69 24.91
CA SER A 72 17.05 14.98 25.63
C SER A 72 18.40 15.69 25.44
N GLY A 73 19.46 14.96 25.08
CA GLY A 73 20.78 15.51 24.74
C GLY A 73 20.95 15.93 23.28
N GLY A 74 19.88 15.93 22.47
CA GLY A 74 19.91 16.30 21.05
C GLY A 74 20.56 15.27 20.13
N LYS A 75 20.78 14.02 20.60
CA LYS A 75 21.28 12.92 19.78
C LYS A 75 20.14 12.08 19.23
N LEU A 76 20.37 11.46 18.07
CA LEU A 76 19.51 10.43 17.50
C LEU A 76 19.96 9.04 17.94
N GLU A 77 19.06 8.27 18.53
CA GLU A 77 19.26 6.87 18.91
C GLU A 77 18.43 5.95 18.01
N ARG A 78 19.05 4.90 17.46
CA ARG A 78 18.32 3.92 16.67
C ARG A 78 17.43 3.07 17.57
N VAL A 79 16.14 3.05 17.24
CA VAL A 79 15.15 2.19 17.90
C VAL A 79 15.23 0.80 17.29
N HIS A 80 15.24 -0.23 18.13
CA HIS A 80 15.16 -1.60 17.66
C HIS A 80 13.72 -1.91 17.25
N VAL A 81 13.51 -2.24 15.98
CA VAL A 81 12.22 -2.67 15.45
C VAL A 81 12.39 -4.11 14.97
N PRO A 82 11.56 -5.07 15.42
CA PRO A 82 11.63 -6.45 14.96
C PRO A 82 11.51 -6.54 13.44
N ASP A 83 12.31 -7.39 12.79
CA ASP A 83 12.27 -7.56 11.34
C ASP A 83 10.89 -8.01 10.85
N ALA A 84 10.49 -7.57 9.66
CA ALA A 84 9.34 -8.14 8.97
C ALA A 84 9.66 -9.58 8.53
N THR A 85 8.66 -10.47 8.57
CA THR A 85 8.77 -11.87 8.13
C THR A 85 8.57 -12.06 6.63
N LEU A 86 8.71 -10.98 5.83
CA LEU A 86 8.51 -11.02 4.39
C LEU A 86 9.82 -11.38 3.69
N ASP A 87 9.78 -12.44 2.91
CA ASP A 87 10.88 -12.82 2.02
C ASP A 87 10.92 -11.87 0.80
N PRO A 88 12.13 -11.55 0.29
CA PRO A 88 12.27 -10.79 -0.94
C PRO A 88 11.57 -11.50 -2.11
N LEU A 89 10.94 -10.71 -2.99
CA LEU A 89 10.39 -11.24 -4.25
C LEU A 89 11.49 -11.38 -5.29
N ASP A 90 11.64 -12.60 -5.83
CA ASP A 90 12.60 -12.88 -6.92
C ASP A 90 11.97 -12.66 -8.31
N MET A 91 10.65 -12.71 -8.41
CA MET A 91 9.88 -12.61 -9.65
C MET A 91 8.43 -12.21 -9.38
N VAL A 92 7.82 -11.49 -10.33
CA VAL A 92 6.38 -11.22 -10.34
C VAL A 92 5.77 -11.76 -11.63
N HIS A 93 4.70 -12.54 -11.50
CA HIS A 93 3.82 -12.87 -12.62
C HIS A 93 2.84 -11.73 -12.82
N VAL A 94 2.74 -11.21 -14.04
CA VAL A 94 1.91 -10.05 -14.35
C VAL A 94 0.64 -10.56 -15.02
N GLU A 95 -0.41 -10.68 -14.24
CA GLU A 95 -1.74 -11.06 -14.73
C GLU A 95 -2.48 -9.81 -15.22
N TYR A 96 -2.28 -8.68 -14.53
CA TYR A 96 -2.92 -7.41 -14.84
C TYR A 96 -1.89 -6.26 -14.90
N PRO A 97 -2.17 -5.18 -15.66
CA PRO A 97 -1.28 -4.01 -15.72
C PRO A 97 -0.96 -3.39 -14.36
N PHE A 98 -1.88 -3.44 -13.39
CA PHE A 98 -1.67 -2.85 -12.06
C PHE A 98 -0.76 -3.69 -11.15
N ASP A 99 -0.32 -4.88 -11.58
CA ASP A 99 0.68 -5.66 -10.85
C ASP A 99 2.06 -4.99 -10.87
N LEU A 100 2.29 -4.07 -11.83
CA LEU A 100 3.52 -3.29 -11.96
C LEU A 100 3.27 -1.80 -11.70
N GLN A 101 4.27 -1.11 -11.14
CA GLN A 101 4.28 0.35 -11.09
C GLN A 101 4.94 0.92 -12.35
N GLU A 102 4.51 2.08 -12.81
CA GLU A 102 5.08 2.79 -13.97
C GLU A 102 5.48 4.22 -13.61
N LEU A 103 6.65 4.67 -14.07
CA LEU A 103 7.06 6.08 -13.98
C LEU A 103 7.59 6.61 -15.32
N GLU A 104 6.85 7.57 -15.88
CA GLU A 104 7.31 8.45 -16.96
C GLU A 104 8.30 9.52 -16.45
N PRO A 105 9.12 10.13 -17.31
CA PRO A 105 9.94 11.30 -16.95
C PRO A 105 9.09 12.42 -16.32
N GLY A 106 9.45 12.85 -15.11
CA GLY A 106 8.67 13.81 -14.33
C GLY A 106 7.42 13.25 -13.64
N GLY A 107 7.12 11.96 -13.84
CA GLY A 107 6.00 11.27 -13.20
C GLY A 107 6.21 11.07 -11.70
N THR A 108 5.10 10.87 -10.99
CA THR A 108 5.06 10.67 -9.53
C THR A 108 4.06 9.59 -9.17
N ILE A 109 4.37 8.76 -8.17
CA ILE A 109 3.44 7.85 -7.50
C ILE A 109 3.40 8.21 -6.03
N THR A 110 2.19 8.29 -5.47
CA THR A 110 1.98 8.59 -4.06
C THR A 110 1.34 7.41 -3.34
N TYR A 111 1.96 7.02 -2.22
CA TYR A 111 1.46 6.02 -1.28
C TYR A 111 1.08 6.69 0.04
N CYS A 112 -0.09 6.36 0.60
CA CYS A 112 -0.54 6.91 1.87
C CYS A 112 -0.91 5.79 2.86
N HIS A 113 -0.11 5.59 3.92
CA HIS A 113 -0.34 4.52 4.91
C HIS A 113 -0.05 4.95 6.35
N SER A 114 -0.59 4.20 7.29
CA SER A 114 -0.16 4.23 8.68
C SER A 114 1.24 3.64 8.83
N LEU A 115 1.92 4.01 9.92
CA LEU A 115 3.15 3.33 10.32
C LEU A 115 2.83 1.86 10.68
N PRO A 116 3.66 0.86 10.30
CA PRO A 116 3.39 -0.52 10.65
C PRO A 116 3.31 -0.73 12.16
N ARG A 117 2.42 -1.64 12.62
CA ARG A 117 2.29 -2.01 14.04
C ARG A 117 3.65 -2.22 14.75
N ARG A 118 4.56 -2.97 14.12
CA ARG A 118 5.89 -3.27 14.70
C ARG A 118 6.70 -2.03 15.05
N TYR A 119 6.55 -0.94 14.30
CA TYR A 119 7.17 0.34 14.63
C TYR A 119 6.34 1.12 15.64
N ARG A 120 5.01 1.13 15.51
CA ARG A 120 4.09 1.84 16.43
C ARG A 120 4.25 1.36 17.87
N GLU A 121 4.43 0.06 18.08
CA GLU A 121 4.68 -0.56 19.39
C GLU A 121 6.01 -0.13 20.04
N GLN A 122 6.94 0.50 19.28
CA GLN A 122 8.19 1.03 19.83
C GLN A 122 8.12 2.52 20.18
N LEU A 123 6.97 3.16 19.95
CA LEU A 123 6.79 4.58 20.19
C LEU A 123 6.28 4.81 21.62
N GLU A 124 6.81 5.85 22.26
CA GLU A 124 6.44 6.27 23.61
C GLU A 124 5.72 7.65 23.55
N PRO A 125 4.64 7.85 24.33
CA PRO A 125 3.95 9.13 24.38
C PRO A 125 4.87 10.30 24.79
N GLY A 126 4.75 11.43 24.11
CA GLY A 126 5.57 12.63 24.31
C GLY A 126 6.97 12.59 23.71
N GLU A 127 7.43 11.44 23.21
CA GLU A 127 8.73 11.32 22.54
C GLU A 127 8.66 11.74 21.06
N THR A 128 9.78 12.22 20.54
CA THR A 128 9.92 12.63 19.12
C THR A 128 10.81 11.64 18.37
N TYR A 129 10.37 11.26 17.18
CA TYR A 129 11.02 10.27 16.34
C TYR A 129 11.28 10.80 14.93
N GLU A 130 12.22 10.18 14.24
CA GLU A 130 12.54 10.41 12.84
C GLU A 130 12.52 9.07 12.10
N LEU A 131 11.64 8.95 11.11
CA LEU A 131 11.63 7.83 10.17
C LEU A 131 12.53 8.19 9.00
N VAL A 132 13.54 7.36 8.74
CA VAL A 132 14.57 7.62 7.73
C VAL A 132 14.62 6.48 6.72
N TRP A 133 14.58 6.83 5.44
CA TRP A 133 14.87 5.92 4.34
C TRP A 133 16.37 5.76 4.15
N THR A 134 16.87 4.53 4.23
CA THR A 134 18.31 4.26 4.13
C THR A 134 18.82 4.09 2.69
N GLY A 135 17.91 3.93 1.72
CA GLY A 135 18.23 3.66 0.33
C GLY A 135 18.28 2.17 0.04
N THR A 136 17.84 1.77 -1.16
CA THR A 136 17.85 0.36 -1.59
C THR A 136 18.17 0.21 -3.08
N LYS A 137 18.42 -1.03 -3.47
CA LYS A 137 18.46 -1.51 -4.85
C LYS A 137 17.11 -2.16 -5.18
N ILE A 138 16.57 -1.85 -6.35
CA ILE A 138 15.35 -2.42 -6.90
C ILE A 138 15.77 -3.29 -8.09
N PRO A 139 15.85 -4.62 -7.94
CA PRO A 139 16.29 -5.51 -9.01
C PRO A 139 15.17 -5.81 -10.03
N LEU A 140 13.91 -5.70 -9.60
CA LEU A 140 12.73 -5.95 -10.43
C LEU A 140 12.30 -4.64 -11.10
N TRP A 141 12.95 -4.30 -12.20
CA TRP A 141 12.59 -3.16 -13.04
C TRP A 141 13.01 -3.39 -14.50
N ASP A 142 12.34 -2.73 -15.43
CA ASP A 142 12.70 -2.75 -16.84
C ASP A 142 12.09 -1.54 -17.59
N TRP A 143 12.57 -1.26 -18.79
CA TRP A 143 12.02 -0.23 -19.66
C TRP A 143 10.73 -0.71 -20.33
N GLY A 144 9.71 0.16 -20.38
CA GLY A 144 8.43 -0.16 -21.00
C GLY A 144 7.25 0.30 -20.16
N VAL A 145 6.07 -0.20 -20.51
CA VAL A 145 4.81 0.05 -19.80
C VAL A 145 4.23 -1.26 -19.28
N PRO A 146 3.34 -1.25 -18.26
CA PRO A 146 2.83 -2.47 -17.67
C PRO A 146 2.12 -3.41 -18.66
N SER A 147 1.47 -2.86 -19.68
CA SER A 147 0.83 -3.63 -20.76
C SER A 147 1.79 -4.53 -21.53
N ASP A 148 3.08 -4.21 -21.59
CA ASP A 148 4.09 -5.03 -22.27
C ASP A 148 4.35 -6.36 -21.54
N TYR A 149 3.97 -6.45 -20.25
CA TYR A 149 4.24 -7.59 -19.38
C TYR A 149 3.01 -8.43 -19.08
N VAL A 150 1.79 -8.04 -19.49
CA VAL A 150 0.56 -8.81 -19.23
C VAL A 150 0.67 -10.22 -19.84
N GLY A 151 0.43 -11.25 -19.01
CA GLY A 151 0.62 -12.65 -19.38
C GLY A 151 2.08 -13.12 -19.37
N SER A 152 3.00 -12.30 -18.87
CA SER A 152 4.44 -12.57 -18.78
C SER A 152 4.92 -12.49 -17.31
N ARG A 153 6.22 -12.27 -17.14
CA ARG A 153 6.88 -12.13 -15.83
C ARG A 153 7.89 -10.99 -15.86
N LEU A 154 7.99 -10.29 -14.74
CA LEU A 154 9.11 -9.40 -14.45
C LEU A 154 10.08 -10.13 -13.51
N THR A 155 11.35 -10.21 -13.90
CA THR A 155 12.42 -10.91 -13.17
C THR A 155 13.66 -10.03 -13.12
N ALA A 156 14.51 -10.22 -12.11
CA ALA A 156 15.80 -9.54 -12.06
C ALA A 156 16.64 -9.89 -13.30
N ASN A 157 17.09 -8.88 -14.04
CA ASN A 157 17.92 -9.06 -15.22
C ASN A 157 19.41 -9.01 -14.83
N PRO A 158 20.15 -10.13 -14.87
CA PRO A 158 21.54 -10.18 -14.40
C PRO A 158 22.51 -9.35 -15.26
N THR A 159 22.09 -8.90 -16.45
CA THR A 159 22.90 -8.09 -17.36
C THR A 159 22.62 -6.58 -17.24
N GLN A 160 21.60 -6.21 -16.46
CA GLN A 160 21.17 -4.83 -16.24
C GLN A 160 21.49 -4.42 -14.81
N PRO A 161 21.97 -3.19 -14.58
CA PRO A 161 22.16 -2.70 -13.23
C PRO A 161 20.83 -2.60 -12.46
N ASP A 162 20.86 -2.85 -11.16
CA ASP A 162 19.72 -2.58 -10.29
C ASP A 162 19.39 -1.08 -10.28
N LEU A 163 18.10 -0.76 -10.21
CA LEU A 163 17.61 0.60 -10.04
C LEU A 163 17.91 1.06 -8.61
N ILE A 164 18.53 2.24 -8.47
CA ILE A 164 18.87 2.79 -7.16
C ILE A 164 17.77 3.75 -6.70
N LEU A 165 17.10 3.41 -5.60
CA LEU A 165 16.25 4.33 -4.86
C LEU A 165 17.07 4.95 -3.72
N PRO A 166 17.57 6.19 -3.88
CA PRO A 166 18.50 6.78 -2.94
C PRO A 166 17.89 7.03 -1.56
N GLY A 167 18.70 6.82 -0.53
CA GLY A 167 18.39 7.14 0.87
C GLY A 167 18.42 8.64 1.17
N GLY A 168 17.93 8.99 2.35
CA GLY A 168 17.95 10.36 2.87
C GLY A 168 16.58 11.00 3.00
N ALA A 169 15.55 10.41 2.38
CA ALA A 169 14.17 10.80 2.63
C ALA A 169 13.82 10.56 4.11
N ARG A 170 13.17 11.53 4.75
CA ARG A 170 12.91 11.48 6.19
C ARG A 170 11.71 12.31 6.60
N VAL A 171 11.12 11.95 7.72
CA VAL A 171 10.06 12.71 8.38
C VAL A 171 10.21 12.63 9.89
N THR A 172 10.01 13.76 10.57
CA THR A 172 10.02 13.87 12.03
C THR A 172 8.58 13.94 12.54
N PHE A 173 8.26 13.21 13.61
CA PHE A 173 6.93 13.16 14.19
C PHE A 173 6.97 12.81 15.69
N THR A 174 5.87 13.10 16.40
CA THR A 174 5.62 12.59 17.76
C THR A 174 4.62 11.45 17.75
N TYR A 175 4.57 10.66 18.83
CA TYR A 175 3.59 9.59 19.00
C TYR A 175 2.16 10.05 18.69
N GLU A 176 1.74 11.20 19.24
CA GLU A 176 0.36 11.70 19.14
C GLU A 176 -0.02 12.10 17.71
N GLN A 177 0.97 12.51 16.91
CA GLN A 177 0.74 12.88 15.52
C GLN A 177 0.48 11.65 14.65
N ILE A 178 1.15 10.53 14.93
CA ILE A 178 1.06 9.31 14.12
C ILE A 178 -0.01 8.33 14.63
N GLU A 179 -0.29 8.35 15.93
CA GLU A 179 -1.32 7.57 16.62
C GLU A 179 -2.61 8.36 16.84
N SER A 180 -2.85 9.45 16.08
CA SER A 180 -4.07 10.25 16.24
C SER A 180 -5.31 9.32 16.25
N PRO A 181 -6.05 9.24 17.39
CA PRO A 181 -7.09 8.23 17.61
C PRO A 181 -8.22 8.23 16.57
N ALA A 182 -8.33 9.31 15.79
CA ALA A 182 -9.31 9.46 14.71
C ALA A 182 -9.17 8.40 13.60
N PHE A 183 -8.04 7.69 13.50
CA PHE A 183 -7.81 6.67 12.47
C PHE A 183 -7.81 5.24 13.01
N ILE A 184 -7.11 4.98 14.12
CA ILE A 184 -6.94 3.61 14.68
C ILE A 184 -8.20 3.12 15.39
N ARG A 185 -9.03 4.04 15.90
CA ARG A 185 -10.33 3.75 16.52
C ARG A 185 -11.49 4.33 15.72
N ARG A 186 -11.46 4.22 14.38
CA ARG A 186 -12.73 4.35 13.66
C ARG A 186 -13.60 3.16 14.04
N GLN A 187 -14.49 3.37 15.01
CA GLN A 187 -15.72 2.59 15.04
C GLN A 187 -16.28 2.65 13.62
N SER A 188 -16.66 1.49 13.08
CA SER A 188 -17.36 1.42 11.80
C SER A 188 -18.40 2.53 11.79
N THR A 189 -18.35 3.41 10.79
CA THR A 189 -19.37 4.43 10.64
C THR A 189 -20.71 3.71 10.71
N PRO A 190 -21.65 4.14 11.58
CA PRO A 190 -22.93 3.48 11.66
C PRO A 190 -23.55 3.45 10.25
N PRO A 191 -24.25 2.36 9.88
CA PRO A 191 -24.87 2.26 8.57
C PRO A 191 -25.70 3.50 8.28
N LEU A 192 -25.50 4.10 7.10
CA LEU A 192 -26.31 5.23 6.66
C LEU A 192 -27.79 4.83 6.67
N LEU A 193 -28.61 5.58 7.39
CA LEU A 193 -30.04 5.34 7.41
C LEU A 193 -30.61 5.67 6.02
N PRO A 194 -31.71 4.99 5.59
CA PRO A 194 -32.35 5.30 4.33
C PRO A 194 -32.74 6.78 4.17
N SER A 195 -33.05 7.46 5.28
CA SER A 195 -33.37 8.90 5.32
C SER A 195 -32.19 9.82 5.02
N ASP A 196 -30.96 9.35 5.24
CA ASP A 196 -29.74 10.16 5.13
C ASP A 196 -29.10 10.02 3.75
N ARG A 197 -29.70 9.21 2.88
CA ARG A 197 -29.25 9.02 1.49
C ARG A 197 -29.57 10.27 0.68
N VAL A 198 -28.64 10.65 -0.19
CA VAL A 198 -28.88 11.72 -1.16
C VAL A 198 -29.99 11.28 -2.10
N GLN A 199 -31.06 12.06 -2.16
CA GLN A 199 -32.18 11.79 -3.05
C GLN A 199 -31.70 11.86 -4.50
N GLY A 200 -31.78 10.75 -5.22
CA GLY A 200 -31.28 10.67 -6.60
C GLY A 200 -30.25 9.56 -6.81
N ASP A 201 -29.53 9.19 -5.76
CA ASP A 201 -28.35 8.34 -5.88
C ASP A 201 -28.71 6.85 -6.00
N PRO A 202 -27.89 6.07 -6.73
CA PRO A 202 -28.06 4.63 -6.82
C PRO A 202 -27.86 3.98 -5.45
N ILE A 203 -28.77 3.06 -5.10
CA ILE A 203 -28.74 2.37 -3.81
C ILE A 203 -28.05 1.02 -3.97
N LEU A 204 -26.90 0.86 -3.32
CA LEU A 204 -26.20 -0.42 -3.20
C LEU A 204 -26.33 -0.98 -1.78
N SER A 205 -26.49 -2.29 -1.67
CA SER A 205 -26.27 -3.02 -0.42
C SER A 205 -25.13 -4.00 -0.58
N VAL A 206 -24.36 -4.16 0.49
CA VAL A 206 -23.24 -5.08 0.53
C VAL A 206 -23.49 -6.11 1.64
N GLU A 207 -23.43 -7.39 1.29
CA GLU A 207 -23.51 -8.49 2.24
C GLU A 207 -22.24 -9.33 2.16
N LEU A 208 -21.73 -9.74 3.31
CA LEU A 208 -20.59 -10.66 3.40
C LEU A 208 -21.10 -12.04 3.80
N SER A 209 -20.70 -13.07 3.06
CA SER A 209 -20.97 -14.46 3.39
C SER A 209 -19.67 -15.23 3.53
N GLY A 210 -19.65 -16.26 4.36
CA GLY A 210 -18.44 -17.03 4.64
C GLY A 210 -18.64 -17.97 5.82
N PRO A 211 -17.66 -18.84 6.09
CA PRO A 211 -17.71 -19.75 7.22
C PRO A 211 -17.73 -18.96 8.54
N LYS A 212 -18.61 -19.37 9.47
CA LYS A 212 -18.65 -18.81 10.83
C LYS A 212 -17.45 -19.24 11.68
N THR A 213 -16.85 -20.38 11.32
CA THR A 213 -15.69 -20.95 12.00
C THR A 213 -14.70 -21.38 10.94
N ILE A 214 -13.46 -20.93 11.09
CA ILE A 214 -12.34 -21.27 10.21
C ILE A 214 -11.47 -22.26 10.98
N ALA A 215 -11.10 -23.37 10.34
CA ALA A 215 -10.15 -24.32 10.89
C ALA A 215 -8.72 -23.94 10.44
N PRO A 216 -7.69 -24.07 11.29
CA PRO A 216 -6.30 -23.74 10.95
C PRO A 216 -5.74 -24.47 9.72
N GLU A 217 -6.39 -25.55 9.32
CA GLU A 217 -6.03 -26.33 8.15
C GLU A 217 -7.18 -26.25 7.14
N GLY A 218 -6.86 -25.78 5.92
CA GLY A 218 -7.80 -25.72 4.80
C GLY A 218 -7.85 -24.36 4.12
N LYS A 219 -8.32 -24.35 2.86
CA LYS A 219 -8.63 -23.11 2.15
C LYS A 219 -10.07 -22.74 2.46
N HIS A 220 -10.26 -21.62 3.15
CA HIS A 220 -11.58 -21.07 3.47
C HIS A 220 -11.86 -19.90 2.55
N CYS A 221 -13.10 -19.73 2.10
CA CYS A 221 -13.48 -18.64 1.22
C CYS A 221 -14.53 -17.75 1.88
N ALA A 222 -14.40 -16.45 1.69
CA ALA A 222 -15.46 -15.48 1.91
C ALA A 222 -15.99 -15.00 0.56
N SER A 223 -17.24 -14.55 0.54
CA SER A 223 -17.86 -13.92 -0.63
C SER A 223 -18.49 -12.59 -0.23
N LEU A 224 -18.44 -11.66 -1.17
CA LEU A 224 -19.05 -10.35 -1.10
C LEU A 224 -20.24 -10.39 -2.04
N HIS A 225 -21.37 -9.83 -1.63
CA HIS A 225 -22.56 -9.73 -2.46
C HIS A 225 -22.96 -8.26 -2.53
N VAL A 226 -22.70 -7.63 -3.67
CA VAL A 226 -23.09 -6.25 -3.93
C VAL A 226 -24.36 -6.27 -4.75
N ARG A 227 -25.46 -5.74 -4.22
CA ARG A 227 -26.75 -5.67 -4.89
C ARG A 227 -27.12 -4.24 -5.21
N TYR A 228 -27.48 -3.98 -6.47
CA TYR A 228 -28.04 -2.70 -6.88
C TYR A 228 -29.56 -2.74 -6.77
N HIS A 229 -30.15 -1.84 -6.00
CA HIS A 229 -31.61 -1.80 -5.76
C HIS A 229 -32.36 -0.90 -6.75
N GLY A 230 -31.64 -0.15 -7.59
CA GLY A 230 -32.25 0.88 -8.44
C GLY A 230 -32.12 2.28 -7.84
N GLY A 231 -32.72 3.23 -8.54
CA GLY A 231 -32.72 4.66 -8.22
C GLY A 231 -33.89 5.34 -8.93
N PRO A 232 -34.02 6.67 -8.89
CA PRO A 232 -35.19 7.33 -9.49
C PRO A 232 -35.31 7.11 -11.00
N THR A 233 -34.20 6.84 -11.70
CA THR A 233 -34.18 6.60 -13.15
C THR A 233 -34.07 5.12 -13.53
N ASP A 234 -33.83 4.23 -12.56
CA ASP A 234 -33.62 2.79 -12.77
C ASP A 234 -32.66 2.43 -13.92
N GLN A 235 -31.70 3.31 -14.20
CA GLN A 235 -30.68 3.07 -15.21
C GLN A 235 -29.60 2.12 -14.69
N PRO A 236 -28.94 1.35 -15.57
CA PRO A 236 -27.78 0.58 -15.19
C PRO A 236 -26.67 1.49 -14.65
N ILE A 237 -25.95 1.00 -13.64
CA ILE A 237 -24.75 1.67 -13.12
C ILE A 237 -23.50 0.92 -13.53
N ILE A 238 -22.39 1.65 -13.65
CA ILE A 238 -21.05 1.09 -13.85
C ILE A 238 -20.15 1.60 -12.73
N PHE A 239 -19.41 0.72 -12.07
CA PHE A 239 -18.44 1.08 -11.03
C PHE A 239 -17.19 0.20 -11.10
N ARG A 240 -16.06 0.73 -10.62
CA ARG A 240 -14.79 -0.02 -10.52
C ARG A 240 -14.84 -0.93 -9.28
N ASN A 241 -14.62 -2.23 -9.47
CA ASN A 241 -14.73 -3.22 -8.39
C ASN A 241 -13.71 -3.00 -7.26
N HIS A 242 -12.52 -2.51 -7.59
CA HIS A 242 -11.40 -2.28 -6.68
C HIS A 242 -11.78 -1.35 -5.51
N VAL A 243 -12.62 -0.35 -5.77
CA VAL A 243 -13.10 0.59 -4.75
C VAL A 243 -13.84 -0.14 -3.62
N ILE A 244 -14.60 -1.20 -3.95
CA ILE A 244 -15.34 -1.95 -2.93
C ILE A 244 -14.40 -2.83 -2.10
N TRP A 245 -13.37 -3.41 -2.73
CA TRP A 245 -12.33 -4.15 -2.02
C TRP A 245 -11.53 -3.28 -1.06
N GLU A 246 -11.17 -2.07 -1.48
CA GLU A 246 -10.46 -1.09 -0.66
C GLU A 246 -11.27 -0.58 0.54
N LEU A 247 -12.59 -0.77 0.55
CA LEU A 247 -13.46 -0.38 1.66
C LEU A 247 -13.64 -1.48 2.71
N LEU A 248 -13.26 -2.72 2.40
CA LEU A 248 -13.30 -3.80 3.37
C LEU A 248 -12.19 -3.62 4.42
N ARG A 249 -12.54 -3.86 5.68
CA ARG A 249 -11.63 -3.79 6.83
C ARG A 249 -11.83 -5.03 7.67
N SER A 250 -10.77 -5.78 7.92
CA SER A 250 -10.76 -6.94 8.81
C SER A 250 -10.61 -6.48 10.25
N TYR A 251 -11.41 -7.00 11.17
CA TYR A 251 -11.28 -6.72 12.61
C TYR A 251 -11.15 -8.03 13.39
N ARG A 252 -10.25 -8.03 14.38
CA ARG A 252 -10.08 -9.10 15.35
C ARG A 252 -10.71 -8.66 16.68
N LEU A 253 -11.53 -9.53 17.27
CA LEU A 253 -12.04 -9.32 18.63
C LEU A 253 -11.02 -9.87 19.63
N GLU A 254 -10.36 -9.00 20.40
CA GLU A 254 -9.40 -9.38 21.44
C GLU A 254 -9.79 -8.68 22.75
N SER A 255 -9.88 -9.45 23.85
CA SER A 255 -10.27 -8.96 25.17
C SER A 255 -11.58 -8.14 25.21
N GLY A 256 -12.53 -8.45 24.32
CA GLY A 256 -13.83 -7.75 24.21
C GLY A 256 -13.81 -6.45 23.41
N LEU A 257 -12.68 -6.11 22.79
CA LEU A 257 -12.53 -4.94 21.92
C LEU A 257 -12.26 -5.39 20.48
N TRP A 258 -12.93 -4.75 19.52
CA TRP A 258 -12.64 -4.94 18.10
C TRP A 258 -11.41 -4.12 17.73
N GLU A 259 -10.35 -4.80 17.33
CA GLU A 259 -9.11 -4.23 16.84
C GLU A 259 -9.02 -4.42 15.33
N LEU A 260 -8.59 -3.41 14.60
CA LEU A 260 -8.38 -3.52 13.15
C LEU A 260 -7.25 -4.52 12.90
N GLN A 261 -7.56 -5.61 12.20
CA GLN A 261 -6.58 -6.60 11.78
C GLN A 261 -5.87 -6.06 10.55
N GLU A 262 -4.62 -5.68 10.74
CA GLU A 262 -3.74 -5.19 9.69
C GLU A 262 -3.22 -6.37 8.85
N GLY A 263 -2.92 -6.13 7.57
CA GLY A 263 -2.31 -7.16 6.70
C GLY A 263 -0.90 -7.55 7.19
N PRO A 264 -0.19 -8.46 6.48
CA PRO A 264 1.12 -8.97 6.90
C PRO A 264 2.18 -7.86 7.08
N CYS A 265 2.02 -6.71 6.41
CA CYS A 265 2.86 -5.53 6.59
C CYS A 265 2.48 -4.65 7.80
N GLY A 266 1.46 -5.02 8.58
CA GLY A 266 1.01 -4.28 9.76
C GLY A 266 0.45 -2.89 9.46
N CYS A 267 -0.09 -2.65 8.26
CA CYS A 267 -0.65 -1.36 7.86
C CYS A 267 -2.13 -1.44 7.49
N SER A 268 -2.85 -0.36 7.77
CA SER A 268 -4.30 -0.24 7.56
C SER A 268 -4.61 0.62 6.32
N GLY A 269 -4.93 -0.03 5.21
CA GLY A 269 -5.43 0.63 4.00
C GLY A 269 -4.33 1.16 3.08
N LEU A 270 -4.38 0.72 1.83
CA LEU A 270 -3.52 1.20 0.76
C LEU A 270 -4.32 2.11 -0.16
N PHE A 271 -3.97 3.40 -0.20
CA PHE A 271 -4.40 4.29 -1.26
C PHE A 271 -3.21 4.47 -2.19
N LEU A 272 -3.34 3.93 -3.41
CA LEU A 272 -2.44 4.20 -4.52
C LEU A 272 -3.10 5.24 -5.42
N ASP A 273 -2.38 6.30 -5.75
CA ASP A 273 -2.72 7.09 -6.93
C ASP A 273 -2.16 6.34 -8.14
N ASP A 274 -2.97 5.44 -8.71
CA ASP A 274 -2.64 4.69 -9.93
C ASP A 274 -2.43 5.67 -11.11
N PRO A 275 -1.59 5.33 -12.11
CA PRO A 275 -1.47 6.14 -13.31
C PRO A 275 -2.84 6.31 -14.00
N ASN A 276 -3.09 7.50 -14.56
CA ASN A 276 -4.33 7.79 -15.29
C ASN A 276 -4.39 6.97 -16.60
N MET A 277 -5.01 5.80 -16.57
CA MET A 277 -5.18 4.95 -17.73
C MET A 277 -6.57 5.15 -18.37
N THR A 278 -6.59 5.36 -19.70
CA THR A 278 -7.85 5.34 -20.46
C THR A 278 -8.25 3.90 -20.73
N VAL A 279 -9.43 3.49 -20.25
CA VAL A 279 -9.95 2.13 -20.40
C VAL A 279 -11.36 2.13 -20.98
N ASN A 280 -11.70 1.07 -21.72
CA ASN A 280 -13.07 0.84 -22.15
C ASN A 280 -13.83 0.12 -21.02
N VAL A 281 -14.63 0.88 -20.26
CA VAL A 281 -15.37 0.37 -19.09
C VAL A 281 -16.35 -0.77 -19.38
N VAL A 282 -16.68 -1.01 -20.65
CA VAL A 282 -17.58 -2.11 -21.06
C VAL A 282 -16.84 -3.42 -21.30
N GLU A 283 -15.55 -3.34 -21.64
CA GLU A 283 -14.71 -4.50 -21.99
C GLU A 283 -13.71 -4.87 -20.88
N ASP A 284 -13.52 -3.97 -19.90
CA ASP A 284 -12.57 -4.12 -18.81
C ASP A 284 -13.18 -4.86 -17.60
N GLU A 285 -12.55 -5.96 -17.19
CA GLU A 285 -13.00 -6.81 -16.07
C GLU A 285 -12.95 -6.11 -14.69
N GLY A 286 -12.22 -5.01 -14.58
CA GLY A 286 -12.18 -4.14 -13.41
C GLY A 286 -13.45 -3.32 -13.20
N PHE A 287 -14.35 -3.27 -14.18
CA PHE A 287 -15.62 -2.55 -14.13
C PHE A 287 -16.81 -3.50 -14.12
N ILE A 288 -17.76 -3.21 -13.25
CA ILE A 288 -18.97 -4.00 -13.09
C ILE A 288 -20.16 -3.14 -13.50
N THR A 289 -20.97 -3.67 -14.41
CA THR A 289 -22.25 -3.08 -14.78
C THR A 289 -23.37 -3.84 -14.07
N LEU A 290 -24.25 -3.13 -13.35
CA LEU A 290 -25.44 -3.71 -12.70
C LEU A 290 -26.69 -2.96 -13.13
N LYS A 291 -27.75 -3.72 -13.46
CA LYS A 291 -29.12 -3.20 -13.58
C LYS A 291 -29.85 -3.27 -12.24
N PRO A 292 -30.92 -2.49 -12.04
CA PRO A 292 -31.72 -2.58 -10.82
C PRO A 292 -32.16 -4.03 -10.56
N GLY A 293 -31.89 -4.51 -9.34
CA GLY A 293 -32.17 -5.87 -8.88
C GLY A 293 -31.02 -6.86 -9.10
N GLU A 294 -30.04 -6.56 -9.94
CA GLU A 294 -28.88 -7.43 -10.17
C GLU A 294 -27.86 -7.36 -9.01
N TYR A 295 -27.00 -8.37 -8.95
CA TYR A 295 -25.94 -8.46 -7.97
C TYR A 295 -24.63 -8.92 -8.60
N TRP A 296 -23.52 -8.47 -8.01
CA TRP A 296 -22.17 -8.94 -8.28
C TRP A 296 -21.64 -9.65 -7.04
N SER A 297 -21.12 -10.87 -7.22
CA SER A 297 -20.71 -11.74 -6.12
C SER A 297 -19.32 -12.34 -6.27
N PRO A 298 -18.25 -11.59 -6.01
CA PRO A 298 -16.92 -12.17 -6.02
C PRO A 298 -16.64 -12.96 -4.73
N SER A 299 -15.75 -13.93 -4.83
CA SER A 299 -15.27 -14.73 -3.71
C SER A 299 -13.75 -14.69 -3.64
N TRP A 300 -13.19 -14.71 -2.43
CA TRP A 300 -11.76 -14.73 -2.18
C TRP A 300 -11.42 -15.76 -1.12
N ILE A 301 -10.17 -16.22 -1.14
CA ILE A 301 -9.63 -17.08 -0.11
C ILE A 301 -9.30 -16.21 1.09
N ILE A 302 -9.78 -16.58 2.27
CA ILE A 302 -9.36 -16.02 3.53
C ILE A 302 -7.95 -16.57 3.78
N LEU A 303 -6.92 -15.79 3.45
CA LEU A 303 -5.54 -16.17 3.73
C LEU A 303 -5.33 -16.17 5.23
N GLU A 304 -4.98 -17.34 5.77
CA GLU A 304 -4.43 -17.44 7.11
C GLU A 304 -2.96 -17.00 7.06
N ASP A 305 -2.65 -15.76 7.44
CA ASP A 305 -1.31 -15.41 7.94
C ASP A 305 -1.13 -15.96 9.38
N TRP A 306 -1.43 -17.24 9.59
CA TRP A 306 -1.28 -17.94 10.89
C TRP A 306 0.06 -18.66 11.04
N LEU A 307 1.03 -18.45 10.15
CA LEU A 307 2.40 -18.90 10.35
C LEU A 307 3.21 -17.85 11.11
N GLY A 308 2.96 -17.74 12.41
CA GLY A 308 3.76 -16.85 13.25
C GLY A 308 3.34 -16.72 14.70
N ASN A 309 3.03 -17.83 15.39
CA ASN A 309 3.31 -18.02 16.83
C ASN A 309 2.55 -19.24 17.37
N ARG A 310 3.19 -20.41 17.34
CA ARG A 310 3.04 -21.39 18.43
C ARG A 310 4.43 -21.90 18.81
N ARG A 311 4.86 -21.50 20.00
CA ARG A 311 5.73 -22.33 20.83
C ARG A 311 4.99 -23.60 21.24
#